data_AF-A0A1V6RW97-F1
#
_entry.id   AF-A0A1V6RW97-F1
#
_cell.length_a   1.000
_cell.length_b   1.000
_cell.length_c   1.000
_cell.angle_alpha   90.00
_cell.angle_beta   90.00
_cell.angle_gamma   90.00
#
_symmetry.space_group_name_H-M   'P 1'
#
loop_
_entity.id
_entity.type
_entity.pdbx_description
1 polymer ?
#
loop_
_entity_poly.entity_id
_entity_poly.type
_entity_poly.pdbx_seq_one_letter_code
_entity_poly.pdbx_strand_id
1 'polypeptide(L)'
;MLSRLPHLGAIKTLSKYSKEETLLHCLQSGPALGLQPTQRRNFVGWTSDLLMKFNNCKLNTSTDFLSGKVSLPFGLSPAASMKLARPDGELAISRAAAKYALCMGLSSHSNYPLEDVATQGTEQAEKVGYKALFLSVDVHVLGKRINEYRNEYTIPHDKSWPNTLSHGGDHPDRTEYNMFLLKS
;
A
#
# COMPACT_ATOMS: atom_id res chain seq x y z
N MET A 1 5.85 26.22 1.23
CA MET A 1 4.50 26.00 0.66
C MET A 1 3.88 24.63 1.02
N LEU A 2 4.64 23.60 1.44
CA LEU A 2 4.13 22.23 1.72
C LEU A 2 3.68 21.96 3.17
N SER A 3 3.72 22.95 4.08
CA SER A 3 3.70 22.68 5.53
C SER A 3 2.32 22.37 6.13
N ARG A 4 1.21 22.53 5.41
CA ARG A 4 -0.13 22.15 5.89
C ARG A 4 -1.01 21.67 4.76
N LEU A 5 -1.14 20.35 4.62
CA LEU A 5 -2.17 19.75 3.78
C LEU A 5 -3.40 19.46 4.64
N PRO A 6 -4.58 19.99 4.30
CA PRO A 6 -5.76 19.91 5.16
C PRO A 6 -6.42 18.53 5.14
N HIS A 7 -6.21 17.72 4.10
CA HIS A 7 -6.80 16.39 3.98
C HIS A 7 -5.99 15.50 3.01
N LEU A 8 -6.19 14.17 3.09
CA LEU A 8 -5.50 13.19 2.24
C LEU A 8 -5.71 13.43 0.74
N GLY A 9 -6.89 13.92 0.33
CA GLY A 9 -7.15 14.30 -1.07
C GLY A 9 -6.19 15.36 -1.64
N ALA A 10 -5.67 16.27 -0.81
CA ALA A 10 -4.70 17.27 -1.24
C ALA A 10 -3.34 16.64 -1.56
N ILE A 11 -2.95 15.58 -0.85
CA ILE A 11 -1.75 14.79 -1.15
C ILE A 11 -1.87 14.14 -2.54
N LYS A 12 -3.05 13.59 -2.86
CA LYS A 12 -3.31 13.01 -4.19
C LYS A 12 -3.15 14.05 -5.30
N THR A 13 -3.65 15.26 -5.10
CA THR A 13 -3.51 16.36 -6.06
C THR A 13 -2.04 16.75 -6.24
N LEU A 14 -1.29 16.93 -5.15
CA LEU A 14 0.14 17.27 -5.24
C LEU A 14 0.99 16.17 -5.86
N SER A 15 0.65 14.91 -5.63
CA SER A 15 1.37 13.77 -6.23
C SER A 15 1.33 13.76 -7.75
N LYS A 16 0.34 14.45 -8.37
CA LYS A 16 0.28 14.64 -9.83
C LYS A 16 1.37 15.58 -10.37
N TYR A 17 1.87 16.49 -9.54
CA TYR A 17 2.85 17.50 -9.97
C TYR A 17 4.30 17.07 -9.74
N SER A 18 4.55 16.01 -8.96
CA SER A 18 5.91 15.64 -8.54
C SER A 18 6.48 14.39 -9.22
N LYS A 19 5.71 13.70 -10.06
CA LYS A 19 6.10 12.39 -10.63
C LYS A 19 5.88 12.34 -12.12
N GLU A 20 6.64 11.46 -12.77
CA GLU A 20 6.30 10.96 -14.09
C GLU A 20 4.89 10.36 -14.07
N GLU A 21 4.07 10.83 -15.01
CA GLU A 21 2.65 10.53 -15.11
C GLU A 21 2.38 9.01 -15.15
N THR A 22 3.26 8.27 -15.84
CA THR A 22 3.23 6.81 -15.97
C THR A 22 3.34 6.06 -14.64
N LEU A 23 4.22 6.51 -13.72
CA LEU A 23 4.36 5.90 -12.39
C LEU A 23 3.15 6.17 -11.50
N LEU A 24 2.53 7.34 -11.66
CA LEU A 24 1.34 7.71 -10.91
C LEU A 24 0.14 6.86 -11.31
N HIS A 25 0.03 6.49 -12.58
CA HIS A 25 -1.00 5.59 -13.06
C HIS A 25 -0.92 4.22 -12.42
N CYS A 26 0.26 3.62 -12.23
CA CYS A 26 0.36 2.35 -11.49
C CYS A 26 -0.16 2.48 -10.05
N LEU A 27 0.24 3.55 -9.34
CA LEU A 27 -0.13 3.76 -7.93
C LEU A 27 -1.62 4.06 -7.70
N GLN A 28 -2.31 4.63 -8.68
CA GLN A 28 -3.69 5.07 -8.54
C GLN A 28 -4.71 4.18 -9.26
N SER A 29 -4.25 3.17 -10.00
CA SER A 29 -5.13 2.30 -10.78
C SER A 29 -5.59 1.10 -10.01
N GLY A 30 -6.85 0.72 -10.21
CA GLY A 30 -7.36 -0.58 -9.79
C GLY A 30 -7.79 -1.44 -10.97
N PRO A 31 -8.17 -2.70 -10.67
CA PRO A 31 -8.58 -3.66 -11.68
C PRO A 31 -9.98 -3.30 -12.20
N ALA A 32 -10.09 -2.99 -13.50
CA ALA A 32 -11.34 -2.98 -14.30
C ALA A 32 -11.17 -2.22 -15.63
N LEU A 33 -12.06 -2.54 -16.58
CA LEU A 33 -12.32 -1.80 -17.81
C LEU A 33 -12.80 -0.36 -17.50
N GLY A 34 -11.90 0.62 -17.64
CA GLY A 34 -12.21 2.05 -17.83
C GLY A 34 -12.80 2.86 -16.66
N LEU A 35 -13.69 2.29 -15.84
CA LEU A 35 -14.52 3.05 -14.89
C LEU A 35 -14.28 2.74 -13.41
N GLN A 36 -13.39 1.79 -13.08
CA GLN A 36 -13.00 1.45 -11.70
C GLN A 36 -14.18 1.37 -10.69
N PRO A 37 -15.26 0.61 -11.00
CA PRO A 37 -16.51 0.66 -10.24
C PRO A 37 -16.34 0.24 -8.78
N THR A 38 -15.49 -0.76 -8.50
CA THR A 38 -15.22 -1.21 -7.13
C THR A 38 -14.48 -0.15 -6.30
N GLN A 39 -13.50 0.54 -6.89
CA GLN A 39 -12.82 1.63 -6.18
C GLN A 39 -13.77 2.79 -5.86
N ARG A 40 -14.67 3.12 -6.79
CA ARG A 40 -15.74 4.10 -6.53
C ARG A 40 -16.68 3.63 -5.42
N ARG A 41 -17.10 2.36 -5.46
CA ARG A 41 -17.94 1.73 -4.43
C ARG A 41 -17.30 1.80 -3.05
N ASN A 42 -16.00 1.50 -2.95
CA ASN A 42 -15.26 1.58 -1.69
C ASN A 42 -15.24 2.97 -1.09
N PHE A 43 -15.31 4.03 -1.90
CA PHE A 43 -15.40 5.41 -1.40
C PHE A 43 -16.84 5.78 -0.99
N VAL A 44 -17.83 5.51 -1.85
CA VAL A 44 -19.23 5.88 -1.56
C VAL A 44 -19.86 5.01 -0.47
N GLY A 45 -19.34 3.81 -0.22
CA GLY A 45 -19.80 2.94 0.87
C GLY A 45 -19.70 3.58 2.25
N TRP A 46 -18.77 4.52 2.46
CA TRP A 46 -18.66 5.26 3.72
C TRP A 46 -19.66 6.40 3.86
N THR A 47 -20.36 6.77 2.77
CA THR A 47 -21.28 7.92 2.78
C THR A 47 -22.69 7.56 3.22
N SER A 48 -23.02 6.27 3.33
CA SER A 48 -24.33 5.79 3.77
C SER A 48 -24.47 5.69 5.29
N ASP A 49 -23.37 5.71 6.03
CA ASP A 49 -23.38 5.44 7.46
C ASP A 49 -23.49 6.75 8.25
N LEU A 50 -24.66 6.95 8.89
CA LEU A 50 -24.87 8.06 9.81
C LEU A 50 -24.25 7.73 11.17
N LEU A 51 -23.23 8.49 11.56
CA LEU A 51 -22.61 8.38 12.88
C LEU A 51 -23.39 9.19 13.92
N MET A 52 -23.83 8.52 14.99
CA MET A 52 -24.36 9.19 16.18
C MET A 52 -23.21 9.84 16.97
N LYS A 53 -23.38 11.10 17.35
CA LYS A 53 -22.39 11.84 18.16
C LYS A 53 -22.61 11.54 19.64
N PHE A 54 -21.63 10.92 20.28
CA PHE A 54 -21.55 10.86 21.73
C PHE A 54 -20.67 12.01 22.22
N ASN A 55 -21.21 12.86 23.09
CA ASN A 55 -20.42 13.88 23.81
C ASN A 55 -19.97 13.32 25.17
N ASN A 56 -18.80 13.75 25.64
CA ASN A 56 -18.24 13.54 26.98
C ASN A 56 -17.51 12.20 27.31
N CYS A 57 -16.46 11.86 26.56
CA CYS A 57 -15.46 10.91 27.04
C CYS A 57 -14.03 11.42 26.80
N LYS A 58 -13.10 11.11 27.72
CA LYS A 58 -11.67 11.26 27.47
C LYS A 58 -11.30 10.30 26.33
N LEU A 59 -10.95 10.85 25.17
CA LEU A 59 -10.68 10.07 23.97
C LEU A 59 -9.35 9.33 24.12
N ASN A 60 -9.41 8.01 24.25
CA ASN A 60 -8.25 7.13 24.12
C ASN A 60 -8.39 6.33 22.84
N THR A 61 -7.52 6.60 21.86
CA THR A 61 -7.49 5.91 20.58
C THR A 61 -6.51 4.73 20.56
N SER A 62 -5.74 4.54 21.64
CA SER A 62 -4.79 3.44 21.71
C SER A 62 -5.52 2.12 21.86
N THR A 63 -5.00 1.09 21.21
CA THR A 63 -5.53 -0.27 21.26
C THR A 63 -4.39 -1.26 21.17
N ASP A 64 -4.68 -2.53 21.45
CA ASP A 64 -3.75 -3.62 21.25
C ASP A 64 -4.02 -4.28 19.91
N PHE A 65 -2.96 -4.63 19.19
CA PHE A 65 -3.02 -5.27 17.88
C PHE A 65 -1.85 -6.24 17.71
N LEU A 66 -2.14 -7.50 17.40
CA LEU A 66 -1.16 -8.57 17.11
C LEU A 66 0.06 -8.55 18.05
N SER A 67 -0.17 -8.59 19.36
CA SER A 67 0.81 -8.56 20.47
C SER A 67 1.57 -7.24 20.72
N GLY A 68 1.19 -6.14 20.06
CA GLY A 68 1.74 -4.80 20.29
C GLY A 68 0.67 -3.79 20.68
N LYS A 69 1.09 -2.73 21.38
CA LYS A 69 0.25 -1.56 21.64
C LYS A 69 0.43 -0.56 20.51
N VAL A 70 -0.67 -0.06 19.95
CA VAL A 70 -0.69 0.97 18.91
C VAL A 70 -1.35 2.24 19.43
N SER A 71 -0.94 3.40 18.92
CA SER A 71 -1.50 4.70 19.31
C SER A 71 -2.89 4.98 18.71
N LEU A 72 -3.18 4.36 17.56
CA LEU A 72 -4.40 4.54 16.78
C LEU A 72 -4.88 3.17 16.26
N PRO A 73 -6.20 2.97 16.06
CA PRO A 73 -6.76 1.71 15.60
C PRO A 73 -6.67 1.54 14.07
N PHE A 74 -5.56 1.97 13.48
CA PHE A 74 -5.26 1.78 12.06
C PHE A 74 -3.75 1.64 11.86
N GLY A 75 -3.36 1.05 10.73
CA GLY A 75 -1.97 0.82 10.37
C GLY A 75 -1.71 1.11 8.90
N LEU A 76 -0.46 0.93 8.50
CA LEU A 76 -0.01 1.09 7.13
C LEU A 76 -0.08 -0.27 6.42
N SER A 77 -0.97 -0.39 5.44
CA SER A 77 -1.13 -1.61 4.64
C SER A 77 0.12 -1.91 3.79
N PRO A 78 0.45 -3.19 3.54
CA PRO A 78 1.48 -3.55 2.57
C PRO A 78 1.20 -2.91 1.21
N ALA A 79 2.18 -2.19 0.68
CA ALA A 79 2.18 -1.70 -0.70
C ALA A 79 3.53 -1.99 -1.34
N ALA A 80 3.51 -2.53 -2.54
CA ALA A 80 4.72 -2.90 -3.28
C ALA A 80 5.43 -1.66 -3.84
N SER A 81 6.74 -1.80 -4.03
CA SER A 81 7.58 -0.87 -4.78
C SER A 81 7.47 0.60 -4.35
N MET A 82 7.62 0.89 -3.05
CA MET A 82 7.45 2.26 -2.55
C MET A 82 8.52 3.23 -3.07
N LYS A 83 9.64 2.74 -3.62
CA LYS A 83 10.62 3.59 -4.33
C LYS A 83 10.06 4.27 -5.58
N LEU A 84 8.97 3.77 -6.14
CA LEU A 84 8.25 4.48 -7.22
C LEU A 84 7.66 5.80 -6.75
N ALA A 85 7.49 5.97 -5.43
CA ALA A 85 6.96 7.19 -4.86
C ALA A 85 8.01 8.15 -4.31
N ARG A 86 9.09 7.63 -3.74
CA ARG A 86 10.14 8.41 -3.09
C ARG A 86 11.40 7.55 -2.94
N PRO A 87 12.62 8.09 -3.06
CA PRO A 87 13.85 7.30 -3.00
C PRO A 87 13.99 6.42 -1.74
N ASP A 88 13.65 6.96 -0.57
CA ASP A 88 13.74 6.18 0.67
C ASP A 88 12.63 5.12 0.81
N GLY A 89 11.64 5.10 -0.07
CA GLY A 89 10.57 4.11 -0.15
C GLY A 89 10.04 3.66 1.21
N GLU A 90 10.13 2.35 1.42
CA GLU A 90 9.71 1.59 2.59
C GLU A 90 10.44 2.02 3.87
N LEU A 91 11.71 2.43 3.77
CA LEU A 91 12.51 2.80 4.95
C LEU A 91 11.91 3.98 5.70
N ALA A 92 11.54 5.07 5.00
CA ALA A 92 10.95 6.19 5.72
C ALA A 92 9.48 5.97 6.13
N ILE A 93 8.78 5.05 5.47
CA ILE A 93 7.46 4.61 5.95
C ILE A 93 7.62 3.83 7.26
N SER A 94 8.63 2.96 7.37
CA SER A 94 8.98 2.26 8.61
C SER A 94 9.37 3.24 9.74
N ARG A 95 10.24 4.22 9.45
CA ARG A 95 10.58 5.29 10.41
C ARG A 95 9.36 6.09 10.86
N ALA A 96 8.44 6.40 9.95
CA ALA A 96 7.21 7.11 10.29
C ALA A 96 6.28 6.25 11.15
N ALA A 97 6.10 4.97 10.80
CA ALA A 97 5.29 4.03 11.57
C ALA A 97 5.83 3.90 13.00
N ALA A 98 7.14 3.76 13.17
CA ALA A 98 7.82 3.74 14.45
C ALA A 98 7.56 5.02 15.27
N LYS A 99 7.78 6.19 14.66
CA LYS A 99 7.58 7.51 15.30
C LYS A 99 6.15 7.70 15.82
N TYR A 100 5.15 7.22 15.08
CA TYR A 100 3.74 7.36 15.45
C TYR A 100 3.19 6.15 16.23
N ALA A 101 4.01 5.15 16.55
CA ALA A 101 3.59 3.91 17.18
C ALA A 101 2.42 3.22 16.43
N LEU A 102 2.58 3.07 15.12
CA LEU A 102 1.64 2.40 14.22
C LEU A 102 2.23 1.10 13.68
N CYS A 103 1.37 0.13 13.41
CA CYS A 103 1.78 -1.07 12.70
C CYS A 103 1.99 -0.78 11.21
N MET A 104 3.01 -1.40 10.63
CA MET A 104 3.29 -1.39 9.19
C MET A 104 3.33 -2.82 8.67
N GLY A 105 2.55 -3.10 7.64
CA GLY A 105 2.72 -4.30 6.82
C GLY A 105 3.75 -4.04 5.72
N LEU A 106 4.72 -4.95 5.57
CA LEU A 106 5.66 -4.92 4.47
C LEU A 106 5.20 -5.88 3.36
N SER A 107 5.30 -5.45 2.10
CA SER A 107 5.04 -6.32 0.95
C SER A 107 6.25 -7.19 0.64
N SER A 108 6.03 -8.42 0.18
CA SER A 108 7.09 -9.26 -0.40
C SER A 108 7.80 -8.57 -1.58
N HIS A 109 7.09 -7.71 -2.31
CA HIS A 109 7.63 -6.87 -3.40
C HIS A 109 8.13 -5.50 -2.88
N SER A 110 8.82 -5.49 -1.74
CA SER A 110 9.53 -4.32 -1.20
C SER A 110 10.82 -4.06 -1.97
N ASN A 111 11.23 -2.80 -2.13
CA ASN A 111 12.52 -2.44 -2.74
C ASN A 111 13.72 -2.45 -1.79
N TYR A 112 13.51 -2.84 -0.53
CA TYR A 112 14.54 -3.03 0.48
C TYR A 112 14.38 -4.41 1.15
N PRO A 113 15.49 -5.04 1.59
CA PRO A 113 15.46 -6.24 2.40
C PRO A 113 14.59 -6.07 3.66
N LEU A 114 13.97 -7.15 4.10
CA LEU A 114 13.11 -7.12 5.30
C LEU A 114 13.91 -6.67 6.54
N GLU A 115 15.19 -7.03 6.61
CA GLU A 115 16.09 -6.68 7.70
C GLU A 115 16.30 -5.16 7.75
N ASP A 116 16.64 -4.56 6.61
CA ASP A 116 16.85 -3.12 6.48
C ASP A 116 15.60 -2.34 6.89
N VAL A 117 14.42 -2.78 6.48
CA VAL A 117 13.15 -2.14 6.86
C VAL A 117 12.86 -2.31 8.34
N ALA A 118 13.12 -3.50 8.91
CA ALA A 118 12.93 -3.77 10.32
C ALA A 118 13.86 -2.94 11.21
N THR A 119 15.11 -2.68 10.79
CA THR A 119 16.05 -1.82 11.55
C THR A 119 15.59 -0.37 11.66
N GLN A 120 14.76 0.11 10.72
CA GLN A 120 14.19 1.46 10.80
C GLN A 120 13.13 1.61 11.90
N GLY A 121 12.65 0.48 12.44
CA GLY A 121 11.50 0.40 13.33
C GLY A 121 11.72 0.93 14.75
N THR A 122 12.96 1.18 15.21
CA THR A 122 13.22 1.60 16.61
C THR A 122 14.65 2.09 16.89
N GLU A 123 14.79 3.07 17.80
CA GLU A 123 16.01 3.30 18.63
C GLU A 123 16.10 2.32 19.83
N GLN A 124 14.99 1.66 20.21
CA GLN A 124 14.95 0.59 21.22
C GLN A 124 15.08 -0.78 20.55
N ALA A 125 16.33 -1.15 20.25
CA ALA A 125 16.76 -2.29 19.45
C ALA A 125 16.47 -3.71 20.02
N GLU A 126 15.66 -3.86 21.08
CA GLU A 126 15.54 -5.16 21.77
C GLU A 126 14.48 -6.10 21.16
N LYS A 127 13.58 -5.62 20.29
CA LYS A 127 12.57 -6.44 19.60
C LYS A 127 12.56 -6.17 18.10
N VAL A 128 13.68 -6.42 17.44
CA VAL A 128 13.77 -6.39 15.98
C VAL A 128 13.14 -7.67 15.43
N GLY A 129 11.89 -7.58 14.97
CA GLY A 129 11.22 -8.73 14.36
C GLY A 129 9.80 -8.43 13.92
N TYR A 130 9.41 -9.04 12.79
CA TYR A 130 8.02 -9.06 12.36
C TYR A 130 7.18 -9.87 13.33
N LYS A 131 6.05 -9.31 13.78
CA LYS A 131 5.16 -9.94 14.78
C LYS A 131 4.09 -10.84 14.18
N ALA A 132 3.83 -10.70 12.89
CA ALA A 132 2.79 -11.42 12.18
C ALA A 132 3.14 -11.56 10.70
N LEU A 133 2.57 -12.60 10.08
CA LEU A 133 2.62 -12.84 8.65
C LEU A 133 1.21 -12.69 8.09
N PHE A 134 1.06 -11.85 7.07
CA PHE A 134 -0.19 -11.72 6.30
C PHE A 134 -0.01 -12.40 4.95
N LEU A 135 -0.85 -13.40 4.67
CA LEU A 135 -0.86 -14.09 3.39
C LEU A 135 -1.95 -13.48 2.50
N SER A 136 -1.55 -12.85 1.39
CA SER A 136 -2.47 -12.41 0.35
C SER A 136 -2.92 -13.62 -0.48
N VAL A 137 -4.23 -13.89 -0.48
CA VAL A 137 -4.86 -15.03 -1.17
C VAL A 137 -5.75 -14.60 -2.34
N ASP A 138 -5.77 -13.33 -2.68
CA ASP A 138 -6.61 -12.73 -3.73
C ASP A 138 -5.85 -12.42 -5.03
N VAL A 139 -4.54 -12.66 -5.07
CA VAL A 139 -3.64 -12.29 -6.19
C VAL A 139 -2.95 -13.53 -6.79
N HIS A 140 -3.73 -14.52 -7.23
CA HIS A 140 -3.21 -15.67 -7.98
C HIS A 140 -2.70 -15.24 -9.37
N VAL A 141 -3.42 -14.29 -9.99
CA VAL A 141 -3.09 -13.64 -11.26
C VAL A 141 -3.29 -12.14 -11.06
N LEU A 142 -2.38 -11.31 -11.57
CA LEU A 142 -2.52 -9.86 -11.46
C LEU A 142 -3.77 -9.37 -12.19
N GLY A 143 -4.61 -8.62 -11.48
CA GLY A 143 -5.80 -8.02 -12.07
C GLY A 143 -5.45 -6.99 -13.15
N LYS A 144 -6.21 -7.00 -14.27
CA LYS A 144 -5.98 -6.08 -15.39
C LYS A 144 -6.25 -4.62 -15.01
N ARG A 145 -5.18 -3.84 -14.85
CA ARG A 145 -5.22 -2.39 -14.61
C ARG A 145 -5.15 -1.64 -15.93
N ILE A 146 -6.27 -1.05 -16.36
CA ILE A 146 -6.39 -0.48 -17.72
C ILE A 146 -5.42 0.66 -17.99
N ASN A 147 -5.09 1.49 -17.00
CA ASN A 147 -4.15 2.60 -17.22
C ASN A 147 -2.71 2.11 -17.34
N GLU A 148 -2.35 0.99 -16.68
CA GLU A 148 -1.04 0.37 -16.90
C GLU A 148 -0.94 -0.14 -18.33
N TYR A 149 -2.01 -0.74 -18.86
CA TYR A 149 -2.07 -1.16 -20.26
C TYR A 149 -2.01 0.02 -21.25
N ARG A 150 -2.81 1.08 -21.01
CA ARG A 150 -2.88 2.25 -21.90
C ARG A 150 -1.59 3.06 -21.96
N ASN A 151 -0.84 3.09 -20.86
CA ASN A 151 0.41 3.85 -20.75
C ASN A 151 1.64 2.96 -20.88
N GLU A 152 1.47 1.71 -21.35
CA GLU A 152 2.56 0.74 -21.54
C GLU A 152 3.48 0.66 -20.31
N TYR A 153 2.86 0.66 -19.12
CA TYR A 153 3.59 0.71 -17.87
C TYR A 153 4.49 -0.50 -17.75
N THR A 154 5.78 -0.23 -17.59
CA THR A 154 6.81 -1.20 -17.25
C THR A 154 7.47 -0.79 -15.95
N ILE A 155 7.97 -1.77 -15.22
CA ILE A 155 8.68 -1.53 -13.98
C ILE A 155 10.08 -1.05 -14.35
N PRO A 156 10.56 0.09 -13.80
CA PRO A 156 11.89 0.59 -14.13
C PRO A 156 12.97 -0.46 -13.86
N HIS A 157 13.91 -0.62 -14.79
CA HIS A 157 14.94 -1.66 -14.74
C HIS A 157 15.87 -1.57 -13.52
N ASP A 158 15.96 -0.40 -12.89
CA ASP A 158 16.76 -0.16 -11.69
C ASP A 158 16.06 -0.61 -10.39
N LYS A 159 14.85 -1.19 -10.49
CA LYS A 159 14.10 -1.68 -9.34
C LYS A 159 14.29 -3.18 -9.18
N SER A 160 14.64 -3.58 -7.96
CA SER A 160 14.73 -4.98 -7.53
C SER A 160 13.84 -5.24 -6.31
N TRP A 161 13.50 -6.52 -6.12
CA TRP A 161 12.80 -7.02 -4.95
C TRP A 161 13.67 -8.05 -4.23
N PRO A 162 14.50 -7.63 -3.28
CA PRO A 162 15.46 -8.53 -2.61
C PRO A 162 14.79 -9.63 -1.77
N ASN A 163 13.50 -9.50 -1.45
CA ASN A 163 12.78 -10.46 -0.62
C ASN A 163 12.08 -11.57 -1.43
N THR A 164 12.14 -11.51 -2.76
CA THR A 164 11.54 -12.53 -3.63
C THR A 164 12.64 -13.37 -4.28
N LEU A 165 12.58 -14.68 -4.07
CA LEU A 165 13.47 -15.64 -4.74
C LEU A 165 13.03 -15.94 -6.18
N SER A 166 11.82 -15.51 -6.57
CA SER A 166 11.32 -15.65 -7.92
C SER A 166 12.03 -14.67 -8.86
N HIS A 167 12.58 -15.20 -9.95
CA HIS A 167 13.15 -14.44 -11.06
C HIS A 167 12.14 -14.29 -12.21
N GLY A 168 10.87 -14.66 -11.97
CA GLY A 168 9.81 -14.61 -12.97
C GLY A 168 9.58 -13.17 -13.43
N GLY A 169 9.86 -12.92 -14.71
CA GLY A 169 9.37 -11.73 -15.38
C GLY A 169 7.87 -11.86 -15.62
N ASP A 170 7.17 -10.73 -15.60
CA ASP A 170 5.77 -10.62 -16.03
C ASP A 170 5.75 -10.87 -17.55
N HIS A 171 5.71 -12.14 -17.98
CA HIS A 171 5.55 -12.46 -19.40
C HIS A 171 4.13 -12.07 -19.80
N PRO A 172 3.95 -11.16 -20.77
CA PRO A 172 2.67 -10.53 -21.05
C PRO A 172 1.72 -11.42 -21.85
N ASP A 173 1.81 -12.75 -21.75
CA ASP A 173 0.76 -13.61 -22.27
C ASP A 173 -0.45 -13.57 -21.32
N ARG A 174 -1.06 -12.37 -21.26
CA ARG A 174 -2.23 -11.99 -20.46
C ARG A 174 -3.53 -12.49 -21.10
N THR A 175 -3.42 -13.46 -22.00
CA THR A 175 -4.52 -14.00 -22.82
C THR A 175 -5.18 -15.21 -22.16
N GLU A 176 -4.53 -15.86 -21.20
CA GLU A 176 -5.08 -17.00 -20.47
C GLU A 176 -5.90 -16.58 -19.24
N TYR A 177 -6.90 -15.70 -19.42
CA TYR A 177 -8.07 -15.82 -18.57
C TYR A 177 -8.85 -17.03 -19.06
N ASN A 178 -8.55 -18.20 -18.50
CA ASN A 178 -9.33 -19.39 -18.77
C ASN A 178 -10.77 -19.13 -18.26
N MET A 179 -11.65 -18.74 -19.17
CA MET A 179 -13.06 -18.41 -18.91
C MET A 179 -13.84 -19.54 -18.23
N PHE A 180 -13.29 -20.76 -18.19
CA PHE A 180 -13.87 -21.91 -17.50
C PHE A 180 -13.73 -21.83 -15.97
N LEU A 181 -12.78 -21.05 -15.42
CA LEU A 181 -12.59 -20.91 -13.96
C LEU A 181 -13.52 -19.88 -13.30
N LEU A 182 -14.34 -19.15 -14.06
CA LEU A 182 -15.30 -18.17 -13.55
C LEU A 182 -16.75 -18.68 -13.53
N LYS A 183 -16.96 -19.97 -13.81
CA LYS A 183 -18.25 -20.65 -13.69
C LYS A 183 -18.13 -21.84 -12.73
N SER A 184 -18.07 -21.56 -11.44
CA SER A 184 -18.37 -22.52 -10.37
C SER A 184 -19.05 -21.80 -9.23
#